data_AF-J0NLM5-F1
#
_entry.id   AF-J0NLM5-F1
#
_cell.length_a   1.000
_cell.length_b   1.000
_cell.length_c   1.000
_cell.angle_alpha   90.00
_cell.angle_beta   90.00
_cell.angle_gamma   90.00
#
_symmetry.space_group_name_H-M   'P 1'
#
loop_
_entity.id
_entity.type
_entity.pdbx_description
1 polymer ?
#
loop_
_entity_poly.entity_id
_entity_poly.type
_entity_poly.pdbx_seq_one_letter_code
_entity_poly.pdbx_strand_id
1 'polypeptide(L)' 'LDPALMAACSAWAHGSTLATALADSGIAGGDFVRWTRQVIDALGQIESVEPAGRVGASAKRARSLLARGVVAWSGVEER' A
#
# COMPACT_ATOMS: atom_id res chain seq x y z
N LEU A 1 -8.76 13.15 -0.36
CA LEU A 1 -7.93 12.01 -0.83
C LEU A 1 -7.43 12.35 -2.22
N ASP A 2 -6.12 12.23 -2.47
CA ASP A 2 -5.52 12.56 -3.76
C ASP A 2 -5.83 11.46 -4.80
N PRO A 3 -6.51 11.79 -5.92
CA PRO A 3 -6.81 10.82 -6.98
C PRO A 3 -5.57 10.14 -7.56
N ALA A 4 -4.44 10.85 -7.66
CA ALA A 4 -3.20 10.30 -8.20
C ALA A 4 -2.65 9.20 -7.29
N LEU A 5 -2.73 9.39 -5.98
CA LEU A 5 -2.33 8.36 -5.00
C LEU A 5 -3.23 7.13 -5.08
N MET A 6 -4.55 7.31 -5.25
CA MET A 6 -5.48 6.18 -5.37
C MET A 6 -5.21 5.36 -6.64
N ALA A 7 -4.97 6.02 -7.77
CA ALA A 7 -4.61 5.35 -9.02
C ALA A 7 -3.28 4.60 -8.89
N ALA A 8 -2.24 5.23 -8.30
CA ALA A 8 -0.95 4.61 -8.09
C ALA A 8 -1.02 3.39 -7.16
N CYS A 9 -1.74 3.49 -6.03
CA CYS A 9 -1.94 2.38 -5.11
C CYS A 9 -2.70 1.22 -5.77
N SER A 10 -3.70 1.52 -6.60
CA SER A 10 -4.43 0.48 -7.35
C SER A 10 -3.53 -0.21 -8.38
N ALA A 11 -2.78 0.55 -9.19
CA ALA A 11 -1.84 -0.01 -10.16
C ALA A 11 -0.77 -0.86 -9.48
N TRP A 12 -0.26 -0.41 -8.33
CA TRP A 12 0.68 -1.15 -7.50
C TRP A 12 0.08 -2.43 -6.93
N ALA A 13 -1.14 -2.41 -6.39
CA ALA A 13 -1.82 -3.61 -5.89
C ALA A 13 -2.04 -4.65 -6.99
N HIS A 14 -2.22 -4.21 -8.23
CA HIS A 14 -2.34 -5.09 -9.42
C HIS A 14 -0.99 -5.54 -10.01
N GLY A 15 0.13 -5.25 -9.35
CA GLY A 15 1.45 -5.80 -9.73
C GLY A 15 2.34 -4.89 -10.58
N SER A 16 1.90 -3.68 -10.92
CA SER A 16 2.70 -2.72 -11.73
C SER A 16 4.04 -2.40 -11.09
N THR A 17 5.09 -2.12 -11.87
CA THR A 17 6.35 -1.62 -11.29
C THR A 17 6.14 -0.25 -10.61
N LEU A 18 7.06 0.18 -9.74
CA LEU A 18 6.97 1.50 -9.09
C LEU A 18 6.97 2.61 -10.14
N ALA A 19 7.85 2.51 -11.15
CA ALA A 19 7.92 3.48 -12.23
C ALA A 19 6.59 3.55 -13.00
N THR A 20 6.00 2.40 -13.34
CA THR A 20 4.70 2.33 -14.02
C THR A 20 3.57 2.92 -13.18
N ALA A 21 3.54 2.61 -11.88
CA ALA A 21 2.49 3.10 -10.98
C ALA A 21 2.54 4.63 -10.78
N LEU A 22 3.70 5.25 -10.98
CA LEU A 22 3.92 6.69 -10.74
C LEU A 22 4.02 7.54 -12.01
N ALA A 23 4.00 6.94 -13.21
CA ALA A 23 4.38 7.54 -14.48
C ALA A 23 3.77 8.94 -14.74
N ASP A 24 2.52 9.17 -14.31
CA ASP A 24 1.80 10.44 -14.49
C ASP A 24 1.23 11.01 -13.17
N SER A 25 1.72 10.51 -12.04
CA SER A 25 1.15 10.84 -10.73
C SER A 25 1.65 12.17 -10.15
N GLY A 26 2.83 12.63 -10.58
CA GLY A 26 3.54 13.74 -9.91
C GLY A 26 4.02 13.42 -8.49
N ILE A 27 3.87 12.17 -8.03
CA ILE A 27 4.22 11.73 -6.68
C ILE A 27 5.67 11.26 -6.65
N ALA A 28 6.43 11.75 -5.67
CA ALA A 28 7.77 11.24 -5.41
C ALA A 28 7.72 9.79 -4.87
N GLY A 29 8.65 8.94 -5.31
CA GLY A 29 8.68 7.52 -4.90
C GLY A 29 8.74 7.33 -3.38
N GLY A 30 9.46 8.18 -2.65
CA GLY A 30 9.51 8.14 -1.19
C GLY A 30 8.17 8.44 -0.53
N ASP A 31 7.44 9.43 -1.04
CA ASP A 31 6.09 9.77 -0.56
C ASP A 31 5.09 8.66 -0.87
N PHE A 32 5.18 8.07 -2.07
CA PHE A 32 4.38 6.90 -2.41
C PHE A 32 4.57 5.76 -1.41
N VAL A 33 5.82 5.41 -1.08
CA VAL A 33 6.11 4.35 -0.09
C VAL A 33 5.56 4.71 1.28
N ARG A 34 5.80 5.94 1.74
CA ARG A 34 5.32 6.44 3.03
C ARG A 34 3.80 6.37 3.13
N TRP A 35 3.08 6.88 2.15
CA TRP A 35 1.61 6.87 2.12
C TRP A 35 1.05 5.47 1.95
N THR A 36 1.65 4.62 1.12
CA THR A 36 1.20 3.23 0.95
C THR A 36 1.29 2.45 2.27
N ARG A 37 2.34 2.70 3.08
CA ARG A 37 2.44 2.14 4.44
C ARG A 37 1.32 2.64 5.36
N GLN A 38 1.02 3.94 5.32
CA GLN A 38 -0.12 4.48 6.08
C GLN A 38 -1.45 3.83 5.67
N VAL A 39 -1.64 3.53 4.38
CA VAL A 39 -2.81 2.79 3.90
C VAL A 39 -2.81 1.34 4.43
N ILE A 40 -1.67 0.65 4.42
CA ILE A 40 -1.53 -0.70 4.97
C ILE A 40 -1.86 -0.73 6.47
N ASP A 41 -1.41 0.27 7.23
CA ASP A 41 -1.67 0.38 8.66
C ASP A 41 -3.15 0.63 8.95
N ALA A 42 -3.77 1.55 8.21
CA ALA A 42 -5.21 1.81 8.31
C ALA A 42 -6.05 0.57 7.95
N LEU A 43 -5.67 -0.19 6.92
CA LEU A 43 -6.30 -1.47 6.60
C LEU A 43 -6.10 -2.50 7.73
N GLY A 44 -4.97 -2.48 8.42
CA GLY A 44 -4.73 -3.34 9.60
C GLY A 44 -5.66 -3.00 10.76
N GLN A 45 -5.92 -1.71 10.97
CA GLN A 45 -6.90 -1.24 11.96
C GLN A 45 -8.31 -1.69 11.57
N ILE A 46 -8.70 -1.57 10.29
CA ILE A 46 -10.00 -2.06 9.80
C ILE A 46 -10.14 -3.58 9.99
N GLU A 47 -9.10 -4.34 9.65
CA GLU A 47 -9.05 -5.79 9.87
C GLU A 47 -9.25 -6.15 11.34
N SER A 48 -8.66 -5.39 12.27
CA SER A 48 -8.78 -5.65 13.71
C SER A 48 -10.19 -5.44 14.30
N VAL A 49 -11.02 -4.60 13.67
CA VAL A 49 -12.39 -4.33 14.15
C VAL A 49 -13.34 -5.47 13.81
N GLU A 50 -13.16 -6.13 12.66
CA GLU A 50 -13.99 -7.26 12.22
C GLU A 50 -13.15 -8.38 11.58
N PRO A 51 -12.33 -9.14 12.35
CA PRO A 51 -11.34 -10.05 11.77
C PRO A 51 -11.93 -11.20 10.93
N ALA A 52 -13.09 -11.71 11.32
CA ALA A 52 -13.72 -12.89 10.70
C ALA A 52 -14.75 -12.54 9.61
N GLY A 53 -15.06 -11.26 9.43
CA GLY A 53 -16.11 -10.85 8.50
C GLY A 53 -15.59 -10.34 7.17
N ARG A 54 -16.54 -9.95 6.30
CA ARG A 54 -16.26 -9.63 4.90
C ARG A 54 -15.34 -8.43 4.76
N VAL A 55 -15.47 -7.44 5.65
CA VAL A 55 -14.67 -6.21 5.60
C VAL A 55 -13.24 -6.52 6.05
N GLY A 56 -13.05 -7.21 7.17
CA GLY A 56 -11.72 -7.61 7.63
C GLY A 56 -10.98 -8.51 6.63
N ALA A 57 -11.67 -9.48 6.04
CA ALA A 57 -11.09 -10.32 4.98
C ALA A 57 -10.68 -9.51 3.75
N SER A 58 -11.42 -8.46 3.40
CA SER A 58 -11.08 -7.58 2.28
C SER A 58 -9.89 -6.68 2.61
N ALA A 59 -9.82 -6.15 3.83
CA ALA A 59 -8.70 -5.36 4.30
C ALA A 59 -7.40 -6.18 4.34
N LYS A 60 -7.45 -7.41 4.85
CA LYS A 60 -6.33 -8.36 4.85
C LYS A 60 -5.80 -8.62 3.44
N ARG A 61 -6.71 -8.88 2.48
CA ARG A 61 -6.34 -9.05 1.06
C ARG A 61 -5.65 -7.81 0.50
N ALA A 62 -6.23 -6.62 0.70
CA ALA A 62 -5.65 -5.38 0.21
C ALA A 62 -4.24 -5.12 0.78
N ARG A 63 -4.04 -5.35 2.09
CA ARG A 63 -2.70 -5.27 2.72
C ARG A 63 -1.69 -6.16 2.02
N SER A 64 -2.05 -7.42 1.77
CA SER A 64 -1.16 -8.39 1.13
C SER A 64 -0.76 -8.00 -0.29
N LEU A 65 -1.64 -7.34 -1.04
CA LEU A 65 -1.35 -6.85 -2.40
C LEU A 65 -0.45 -5.61 -2.40
N LEU A 66 -0.61 -4.74 -1.40
CA LEU A 66 0.18 -3.51 -1.27
C LEU A 66 1.58 -3.77 -0.68
N ALA A 67 1.70 -4.74 0.24
CA ALA A 67 2.93 -5.07 0.95
C ALA A 67 3.89 -5.91 0.09
N ARG A 68 4.48 -5.30 -0.93
CA ARG A 68 5.50 -5.93 -1.79
C ARG A 68 6.66 -4.98 -2.12
N GLY A 69 7.73 -5.50 -2.72
CA GLY A 69 8.87 -4.71 -3.20
C GLY A 69 9.41 -3.71 -2.17
N VAL A 70 9.71 -2.48 -2.62
CA VAL A 70 10.21 -1.40 -1.76
C VAL A 70 9.26 -1.03 -0.61
N VAL A 71 7.94 -1.23 -0.78
CA VAL A 71 6.96 -0.94 0.28
C VAL A 71 7.12 -1.92 1.44
N ALA A 72 7.35 -3.20 1.14
CA ALA A 72 7.59 -4.25 2.13
C ALA A 72 8.99 -4.21 2.77
N TRP A 73 9.93 -3.47 2.19
CA TRP A 73 11.29 -3.41 2.71
C TRP A 73 11.37 -2.56 3.99
N SER A 74 11.44 -3.22 5.14
CA SER A 74 11.80 -2.61 6.42
C SER A 74 13.33 -2.58 6.49
N GLY A 75 13.93 -1.39 6.31
CA GLY A 75 15.36 -1.22 6.46
C GLY A 75 15.80 -1.55 7.88
N VAL A 76 16.22 -2.78 8.10
CA VAL A 76 17.03 -3.19 9.24
C VAL A 76 18.42 -3.40 8.68
N GLU A 77 19.29 -2.42 8.88
CA GLU A 77 20.73 -2.68 8.89
C GLU A 77 21.14 -2.66 10.35
N GLU A 78 21.41 -3.85 10.89
CA GLU A 78 22.09 -4.03 12.18
C GLU A 78 23.44 -3.28 12.14
N ARG A 79 23.64 -2.42 13.13
CA ARG A 79 24.95 -1.92 13.53
C ARG A 79 25.08 -2.12 15.04
#